data_AF-A0A1Z9CF11-F1
#
_entry.id   AF-A0A1Z9CF11-F1
#
_cell.length_a   1.000
_cell.length_b   1.000
_cell.length_c   1.000
_cell.angle_alpha   90.00
_cell.angle_beta   90.00
_cell.angle_gamma   90.00
#
_symmetry.space_group_name_H-M   'P 1'
#
loop_
_entity.id
_entity.type
_entity.pdbx_description
1 polymer ?
#
loop_
_entity_poly.entity_id
_entity_poly.type
_entity_poly.pdbx_seq_one_letter_code
_entity_poly.pdbx_strand_id
1 'polypeptide(L)'
;MSESNETDILMNGEEWFAKNWIKLVNITLVILITVVAVSWWNNKESASSSEAESALVNALSSGNTNLTDVALSLKGVHAMYEGEPVAERALILSAKTSLEAGDYDNAQNRFVLYLSEFPAGKWVDEAKLGRAVCEEAKGDTSAAIKIYQSLTNSTPSKSKTIQVRATALLEAAQTNLDPLPSRPESVVEPEVATPEVPIPGAAVEVPEPSGEAPPAPVVPDDK
;
A
#
# COMPACT_ATOMS: atom_id res chain seq x y z
N MET A 1 37.69 -53.48 -26.34
CA MET A 1 37.37 -53.71 -24.91
C MET A 1 38.59 -53.24 -24.14
N SER A 2 38.47 -52.10 -23.47
CA SER A 2 39.55 -51.54 -22.65
C SER A 2 38.97 -51.30 -21.28
N GLU A 3 39.02 -52.34 -20.47
CA GLU A 3 38.73 -52.31 -19.05
C GLU A 3 39.90 -51.59 -18.37
N SER A 4 39.82 -50.26 -18.25
CA SER A 4 40.71 -49.48 -17.39
C SER A 4 40.23 -49.56 -15.94
N ASN A 5 40.40 -50.77 -15.41
CA ASN A 5 41.08 -51.10 -14.17
C ASN A 5 40.85 -50.20 -12.94
N GLU A 6 39.84 -50.53 -12.15
CA GLU A 6 39.62 -50.03 -10.78
C GLU A 6 40.82 -50.30 -9.84
N THR A 7 41.75 -51.20 -10.20
CA THR A 7 42.94 -51.51 -9.40
C THR A 7 44.13 -50.55 -9.59
N ASP A 8 44.19 -49.79 -10.69
CA ASP A 8 45.32 -48.87 -10.97
C ASP A 8 45.24 -47.56 -10.14
N ILE A 9 44.01 -47.13 -9.83
CA ILE A 9 43.72 -45.99 -8.95
C ILE A 9 44.13 -46.31 -7.50
N LEU A 10 44.09 -47.60 -7.10
CA LEU A 10 44.41 -48.06 -5.75
C LEU A 10 45.90 -48.37 -5.55
N MET A 11 46.65 -48.78 -6.59
CA MET A 11 48.10 -49.03 -6.48
C MET A 11 48.97 -47.81 -6.79
N ASN A 12 48.56 -46.92 -7.70
CA ASN A 12 49.35 -45.75 -8.15
C ASN A 12 48.61 -44.42 -7.94
N GLY A 13 47.63 -44.41 -7.03
CA GLY A 13 46.78 -43.24 -6.76
C GLY A 13 47.56 -41.98 -6.38
N GLU A 14 48.69 -42.14 -5.68
CA GLU A 14 49.56 -41.03 -5.28
C GLU A 14 50.20 -40.31 -6.48
N GLU A 15 50.69 -41.05 -7.49
CA GLU A 15 51.31 -40.46 -8.68
C GLU A 15 50.27 -39.81 -9.61
N TRP A 16 49.11 -40.45 -9.75
CA TRP A 16 47.99 -39.90 -10.52
C TRP A 16 47.45 -38.62 -9.87
N PHE A 17 47.33 -38.61 -8.54
CA PHE A 17 46.91 -37.44 -7.78
C PHE A 17 47.93 -36.32 -7.88
N ALA A 18 49.22 -36.59 -7.70
CA ALA A 18 50.28 -35.59 -7.85
C ALA A 18 50.28 -34.94 -9.25
N LYS A 19 50.05 -35.73 -10.30
CA LYS A 19 49.96 -35.24 -11.68
C LYS A 19 48.71 -34.41 -11.96
N ASN A 20 47.59 -34.72 -11.30
CA ASN A 20 46.29 -34.10 -11.59
C ASN A 20 45.79 -33.14 -10.48
N TRP A 21 46.56 -32.95 -9.40
CA TRP A 21 46.15 -32.20 -8.21
C TRP A 21 45.70 -30.77 -8.53
N ILE A 22 46.42 -30.07 -9.42
CA ILE A 22 46.07 -28.70 -9.86
C ILE A 22 44.71 -28.69 -10.60
N LYS A 23 44.39 -29.73 -11.38
CA LYS A 23 43.09 -29.84 -12.05
C LYS A 23 41.97 -30.07 -11.04
N LEU A 24 42.22 -30.87 -10.00
CA LEU A 24 41.26 -31.10 -8.92
C LEU A 24 40.97 -29.80 -8.16
N VAL A 25 42.01 -29.01 -7.85
CA VAL A 25 41.85 -27.69 -7.22
C VAL A 25 41.03 -26.72 -8.09
N ASN A 26 41.27 -26.71 -9.41
CA ASN A 26 40.49 -25.85 -10.31
C ASN A 26 39.02 -26.29 -10.40
N ILE A 27 38.75 -27.60 -10.42
CA ILE A 27 37.38 -28.13 -10.44
C ILE A 27 36.64 -27.78 -9.15
N THR A 28 37.28 -27.95 -7.98
CA THR A 28 36.66 -27.61 -6.70
C THR A 28 36.40 -26.12 -6.58
N LEU A 29 37.31 -25.27 -7.06
CA LEU A 29 37.11 -23.81 -7.09
C LEU A 29 35.91 -23.43 -7.95
N VAL A 30 35.76 -24.02 -9.15
CA VAL A 30 34.60 -23.79 -10.02
C VAL A 30 33.31 -24.20 -9.32
N ILE A 31 33.29 -25.35 -8.66
CA ILE A 31 32.10 -25.82 -7.92
C ILE A 31 31.74 -24.82 -6.80
N LEU A 32 32.73 -24.37 -6.02
CA LEU A 32 32.49 -23.39 -4.95
C LEU A 32 31.94 -22.07 -5.48
N ILE A 33 32.52 -21.53 -6.56
CA ILE A 33 32.04 -20.31 -7.21
C ILE A 33 30.60 -20.52 -7.72
N THR A 34 30.31 -21.68 -8.31
CA THR A 34 28.97 -21.98 -8.85
C THR A 34 27.93 -22.07 -7.73
N VAL A 35 28.25 -22.72 -6.61
CA VAL A 35 27.36 -22.81 -5.43
C VAL A 35 27.11 -21.44 -4.83
N VAL A 36 28.14 -20.60 -4.70
CA VAL A 36 28.00 -19.22 -4.20
C VAL A 36 27.14 -18.39 -5.15
N ALA A 37 27.35 -18.50 -6.47
CA ALA A 37 26.54 -17.80 -7.46
C ALA A 37 25.06 -18.21 -7.40
N VAL A 38 24.76 -19.51 -7.32
CA VAL A 38 23.38 -20.03 -7.18
C VAL A 38 22.75 -19.60 -5.85
N SER A 39 23.50 -19.68 -4.75
CA SER A 39 23.02 -19.23 -3.43
C SER A 39 22.72 -17.73 -3.42
N TRP A 40 23.56 -16.91 -4.04
CA TRP A 40 23.34 -15.47 -4.15
C TRP A 40 22.16 -15.14 -5.08
N TRP A 41 21.98 -15.90 -6.17
CA TRP A 41 20.84 -15.72 -7.08
C TRP A 41 19.51 -16.07 -6.41
N ASN A 42 19.46 -17.17 -5.67
CA ASN A 42 18.26 -17.60 -4.94
C ASN A 42 17.97 -16.71 -3.71
N ASN A 43 18.99 -16.12 -3.10
CA ASN A 43 18.82 -15.28 -1.91
C ASN A 43 18.57 -13.79 -2.21
N LYS A 44 18.62 -13.38 -3.49
CA LYS A 44 18.33 -11.99 -3.90
C LYS A 44 16.82 -11.65 -3.80
N GLU A 45 15.96 -12.66 -3.74
CA GLU A 45 14.50 -12.55 -3.61
C GLU A 45 14.05 -12.21 -2.17
N SER A 46 14.83 -12.58 -1.15
CA SER A 46 14.46 -12.38 0.26
C SER A 46 14.51 -10.92 0.71
N ALA A 47 15.42 -10.13 0.13
CA ALA A 47 15.58 -8.71 0.46
C ALA A 47 14.50 -7.84 -0.21
N SER A 48 14.15 -8.12 -1.48
CA SER A 48 13.11 -7.38 -2.21
C SER A 48 11.73 -7.55 -1.57
N SER A 49 11.40 -8.75 -1.09
CA SER A 49 10.12 -9.01 -0.41
C SER A 49 9.94 -8.18 0.88
N SER A 50 10.98 -8.08 1.72
CA SER A 50 10.89 -7.29 2.96
C SER A 50 10.81 -5.79 2.68
N GLU A 51 11.53 -5.30 1.68
CA GLU A 51 11.50 -3.90 1.27
C GLU A 51 10.14 -3.54 0.65
N ALA A 52 9.60 -4.41 -0.21
CA ALA A 52 8.29 -4.25 -0.82
C ALA A 52 7.17 -4.17 0.24
N GLU A 53 7.18 -5.06 1.22
CA GLU A 53 6.20 -5.03 2.31
C GLU A 53 6.36 -3.76 3.16
N SER A 54 7.60 -3.32 3.43
CA SER A 54 7.86 -2.07 4.15
C SER A 54 7.34 -0.85 3.39
N ALA A 55 7.51 -0.84 2.06
CA ALA A 55 7.00 0.22 1.20
C ALA A 55 5.47 0.25 1.18
N LEU A 56 4.81 -0.92 1.14
CA LEU A 56 3.36 -1.02 1.23
C LEU A 56 2.84 -0.48 2.57
N VAL A 57 3.49 -0.86 3.68
CA VAL A 57 3.13 -0.37 5.02
C VAL A 57 3.34 1.15 5.13
N ASN A 58 4.46 1.67 4.59
CA ASN A 58 4.74 3.09 4.58
C ASN A 58 3.67 3.86 3.79
N ALA A 59 3.30 3.38 2.60
CA ALA A 59 2.25 4.00 1.79
C ALA A 59 0.89 4.06 2.50
N LEU A 60 0.58 3.09 3.37
CA LEU A 60 -0.63 3.09 4.20
C LEU A 60 -0.50 3.96 5.46
N SER A 61 0.71 4.10 5.99
CA SER A 61 0.97 4.70 7.31
C SER A 61 1.59 6.10 7.21
N SER A 62 1.66 6.69 6.01
CA SER A 62 2.37 7.93 5.70
C SER A 62 1.85 9.19 6.42
N GLY A 63 0.99 9.04 7.45
CA GLY A 63 0.39 10.14 8.22
C GLY A 63 -0.56 11.00 7.40
N ASN A 64 -0.78 10.65 6.13
CA ASN A 64 -1.61 11.40 5.21
C ASN A 64 -3.08 11.01 5.41
N THR A 65 -3.90 12.00 5.75
CA THR A 65 -5.35 11.83 5.89
C THR A 65 -6.09 11.92 4.55
N ASN A 66 -5.41 12.40 3.49
CA ASN A 66 -5.91 12.43 2.14
C ASN A 66 -5.83 11.04 1.48
N LEU A 67 -6.99 10.40 1.32
CA LEU A 67 -7.10 9.07 0.73
C LEU A 67 -6.62 9.02 -0.73
N THR A 68 -6.76 10.10 -1.50
CA THR A 68 -6.30 10.15 -2.90
C THR A 68 -4.78 10.04 -2.98
N ASP A 69 -4.06 10.70 -2.08
CA ASP A 69 -2.59 10.64 -2.01
C ASP A 69 -2.09 9.26 -1.52
N VAL A 70 -2.79 8.67 -0.53
CA VAL A 70 -2.52 7.30 -0.07
C VAL A 70 -2.71 6.32 -1.23
N ALA A 71 -3.80 6.47 -1.97
CA ALA A 71 -4.11 5.63 -3.12
C ALA A 71 -3.04 5.78 -4.22
N LEU A 72 -2.53 6.99 -4.45
CA LEU A 72 -1.44 7.26 -5.39
C LEU A 72 -0.11 6.65 -4.93
N SER A 73 0.21 6.74 -3.64
CA SER A 73 1.39 6.10 -3.05
C SER A 73 1.34 4.59 -3.21
N LEU A 74 0.19 3.96 -2.94
CA LEU A 74 -0.03 2.53 -3.17
C LEU A 74 0.13 2.13 -4.64
N LYS A 75 -0.34 2.97 -5.58
CA LYS A 75 -0.10 2.75 -7.01
C LYS A 75 1.40 2.79 -7.32
N GLY A 76 2.14 3.70 -6.69
CA GLY A 76 3.60 3.78 -6.79
C GLY A 76 4.28 2.50 -6.31
N VAL A 77 3.85 1.93 -5.17
CA VAL A 77 4.35 0.64 -4.67
C VAL A 77 4.13 -0.47 -5.69
N HIS A 78 2.94 -0.54 -6.30
CA HIS A 78 2.67 -1.51 -7.37
C HIS A 78 3.67 -1.41 -8.53
N ALA A 79 3.91 -0.19 -9.04
CA ALA A 79 4.83 0.03 -10.16
C ALA A 79 6.30 -0.23 -9.82
N MET A 80 6.71 0.01 -8.57
CA MET A 80 8.10 -0.19 -8.14
C MET A 80 8.46 -1.65 -7.90
N TYR A 81 7.48 -2.48 -7.55
CA TYR A 81 7.67 -3.88 -7.20
C TYR A 81 6.94 -4.83 -8.16
N GLU A 82 6.82 -4.46 -9.44
CA GLU A 82 6.21 -5.31 -10.46
C GLU A 82 6.80 -6.73 -10.46
N GLY A 83 5.93 -7.74 -10.54
CA GLY A 83 6.31 -9.15 -10.45
C GLY A 83 6.37 -9.71 -9.02
N GLU A 84 6.45 -8.86 -7.99
CA GLU A 84 6.39 -9.29 -6.59
C GLU A 84 4.93 -9.47 -6.11
N PRO A 85 4.65 -10.38 -5.16
CA PRO A 85 3.30 -10.55 -4.59
C PRO A 85 2.73 -9.29 -3.91
N VAL A 86 3.60 -8.34 -3.55
CA VAL A 86 3.19 -7.03 -3.02
C VAL A 86 2.54 -6.16 -4.08
N ALA A 87 2.98 -6.23 -5.35
CA ALA A 87 2.45 -5.36 -6.39
C ALA A 87 0.95 -5.61 -6.66
N GLU A 88 0.52 -6.87 -6.65
CA GLU A 88 -0.90 -7.21 -6.78
C GLU A 88 -1.73 -6.59 -5.63
N ARG A 89 -1.25 -6.74 -4.39
CA ARG A 89 -1.88 -6.18 -3.18
C ARG A 89 -1.94 -4.66 -3.21
N ALA A 90 -0.83 -4.03 -3.57
CA ALA A 90 -0.71 -2.59 -3.65
C ALA A 90 -1.70 -2.02 -4.68
N LEU A 91 -1.86 -2.66 -5.84
CA LEU A 91 -2.79 -2.21 -6.87
C LEU A 91 -4.26 -2.30 -6.43
N ILE A 92 -4.67 -3.45 -5.85
CA ILE A 92 -6.07 -3.57 -5.39
C ILE A 92 -6.37 -2.62 -4.24
N LEU A 93 -5.42 -2.41 -3.31
CA LEU A 93 -5.58 -1.45 -2.22
C LEU A 93 -5.67 -0.03 -2.79
N SER A 94 -4.82 0.33 -3.75
CA SER A 94 -4.86 1.61 -4.45
C SER A 94 -6.21 1.88 -5.10
N ALA A 95 -6.82 0.89 -5.75
CA ALA A 95 -8.14 1.03 -6.36
C ALA A 95 -9.24 1.25 -5.30
N LYS A 96 -9.22 0.45 -4.23
CA LYS A 96 -10.19 0.56 -3.12
C LYS A 96 -10.07 1.88 -2.37
N THR A 97 -8.86 2.34 -2.10
CA THR A 97 -8.64 3.63 -1.43
C THR A 97 -9.14 4.79 -2.30
N SER A 98 -8.96 4.74 -3.63
CA SER A 98 -9.57 5.74 -4.52
C SER A 98 -11.10 5.67 -4.52
N LEU A 99 -11.69 4.47 -4.49
CA LEU A 99 -13.14 4.31 -4.35
C LEU A 99 -13.63 4.94 -3.04
N GLU A 100 -12.94 4.67 -1.93
CA GLU A 100 -13.23 5.25 -0.62
C GLU A 100 -13.03 6.77 -0.59
N ALA A 101 -12.12 7.31 -1.40
CA ALA A 101 -11.94 8.75 -1.59
C ALA A 101 -13.07 9.41 -2.41
N GLY A 102 -13.93 8.62 -3.06
CA GLY A 102 -14.92 9.12 -4.04
C GLY A 102 -14.32 9.47 -5.40
N ASP A 103 -13.05 9.13 -5.63
CA ASP A 103 -12.36 9.34 -6.91
C ASP A 103 -12.68 8.17 -7.86
N TYR A 104 -13.92 8.17 -8.33
CA TYR A 104 -14.48 7.05 -9.11
C TYR A 104 -13.76 6.83 -10.44
N ASP A 105 -13.22 7.88 -11.06
CA ASP A 105 -12.45 7.78 -12.30
C ASP A 105 -11.13 7.03 -12.09
N ASN A 106 -10.33 7.43 -11.09
CA ASN A 106 -9.09 6.72 -10.79
C ASN A 106 -9.35 5.32 -10.23
N ALA A 107 -10.39 5.15 -9.41
CA ALA A 107 -10.78 3.84 -8.89
C ALA A 107 -11.11 2.87 -10.04
N GLN A 108 -11.99 3.27 -10.96
CA GLN A 108 -12.38 2.46 -12.11
C GLN A 108 -11.16 2.06 -12.96
N ASN A 109 -10.29 3.03 -13.28
CA ASN A 109 -9.08 2.78 -14.06
C ASN A 109 -8.17 1.75 -13.38
N ARG A 110 -8.00 1.83 -12.06
CA ARG A 110 -7.15 0.90 -11.30
C ARG A 110 -7.78 -0.48 -11.15
N PHE A 111 -9.10 -0.58 -10.99
CA PHE A 111 -9.79 -1.88 -11.03
C PHE A 111 -9.69 -2.54 -12.41
N VAL A 112 -9.81 -1.77 -13.50
CA VAL A 112 -9.62 -2.28 -14.86
C VAL A 112 -8.18 -2.76 -15.05
N LEU A 113 -7.19 -2.00 -14.58
CA LEU A 113 -5.79 -2.40 -14.61
C LEU A 113 -5.57 -3.71 -13.85
N TYR A 114 -6.11 -3.82 -12.64
CA TYR A 114 -6.01 -5.03 -11.83
C TYR A 114 -6.60 -6.26 -12.56
N LEU A 115 -7.78 -6.11 -13.16
CA LEU A 115 -8.43 -7.20 -13.90
C LEU A 115 -7.66 -7.61 -15.17
N SER A 116 -6.88 -6.69 -15.74
CA SER A 116 -6.02 -6.93 -16.89
C SER A 116 -4.74 -7.66 -16.49
N GLU A 117 -4.05 -7.18 -15.46
CA GLU A 117 -2.73 -7.70 -15.06
C GLU A 117 -2.83 -8.96 -14.20
N PHE A 118 -3.89 -9.07 -13.39
CA PHE A 118 -4.10 -10.19 -12.46
C PHE A 118 -5.41 -10.93 -12.76
N PRO A 119 -5.60 -11.50 -13.97
CA PRO A 119 -6.87 -12.13 -14.37
C PRO A 119 -7.23 -13.38 -13.54
N ALA A 120 -6.24 -14.01 -12.90
CA ALA A 120 -6.41 -15.11 -11.95
C ALA A 120 -6.07 -14.70 -10.50
N GLY A 121 -5.96 -13.40 -10.24
CA GLY A 121 -5.57 -12.82 -8.96
C GLY A 121 -6.54 -13.12 -7.83
N LYS A 122 -6.08 -12.89 -6.60
CA LYS A 122 -6.83 -13.21 -5.38
C LYS A 122 -8.07 -12.32 -5.22
N TRP A 123 -8.07 -11.12 -5.79
CA TRP A 123 -9.11 -10.11 -5.63
C TRP A 123 -9.90 -9.82 -6.92
N VAL A 124 -9.90 -10.72 -7.90
CA VAL A 124 -10.63 -10.53 -9.17
C VAL A 124 -12.12 -10.24 -8.96
N ASP A 125 -12.79 -11.00 -8.09
CA ASP A 125 -14.22 -10.79 -7.81
C ASP A 125 -14.46 -9.45 -7.08
N GLU A 126 -13.54 -9.04 -6.19
CA GLU A 126 -13.58 -7.75 -5.51
C GLU A 126 -13.34 -6.59 -6.50
N ALA A 127 -12.40 -6.74 -7.43
CA ALA A 127 -12.12 -5.71 -8.43
C ALA A 127 -13.27 -5.55 -9.42
N LYS A 128 -13.94 -6.64 -9.82
CA LYS A 128 -15.18 -6.57 -10.61
C LYS A 128 -16.28 -5.83 -9.84
N LEU A 129 -16.45 -6.13 -8.55
CA LEU A 129 -17.43 -5.46 -7.71
C LEU A 129 -17.12 -3.96 -7.59
N GLY A 130 -15.89 -3.61 -7.28
CA GLY A 130 -15.43 -2.22 -7.18
C GLY A 130 -15.62 -1.44 -8.48
N ARG A 131 -15.29 -2.03 -9.63
CA ARG A 131 -15.58 -1.44 -10.94
C ARG A 131 -17.06 -1.16 -11.12
N ALA A 132 -17.93 -2.12 -10.79
CA ALA A 132 -19.38 -1.93 -10.92
C ALA A 132 -19.90 -0.78 -10.05
N VAL A 133 -19.40 -0.65 -8.81
CA VAL A 133 -19.72 0.48 -7.93
C VAL A 133 -19.25 1.80 -8.55
N CYS A 134 -18.09 1.84 -9.20
CA CYS A 134 -17.64 3.03 -9.93
C CYS A 134 -18.58 3.38 -11.11
N GLU A 135 -18.99 2.39 -11.92
CA GLU A 135 -19.92 2.62 -13.04
C GLU A 135 -21.24 3.21 -12.53
N GLU A 136 -21.77 2.64 -11.45
CA GLU A 136 -23.01 3.09 -10.81
C GLU A 136 -22.89 4.53 -10.29
N ALA A 137 -21.81 4.85 -9.57
CA ALA A 137 -21.53 6.19 -9.06
C ALA A 137 -21.35 7.23 -10.18
N LYS A 138 -20.91 6.80 -11.37
CA LYS A 138 -20.77 7.62 -12.57
C LYS A 138 -22.05 7.71 -13.41
N GLY A 139 -23.13 7.05 -12.97
CA GLY A 139 -24.44 7.08 -13.63
C GLY A 139 -24.65 6.01 -14.71
N ASP A 140 -23.68 5.12 -14.95
CA ASP A 140 -23.88 3.96 -15.82
C ASP A 140 -24.39 2.76 -15.02
N THR A 141 -25.61 2.91 -14.46
CA THR A 141 -26.29 1.85 -13.71
C THR A 141 -26.52 0.60 -14.56
N SER A 142 -26.66 0.74 -15.89
CA SER A 142 -26.83 -0.41 -16.79
C SER A 142 -25.58 -1.28 -16.84
N ALA A 143 -24.39 -0.68 -16.96
CA ALA A 143 -23.12 -1.40 -16.89
C ALA A 143 -22.92 -2.06 -15.52
N ALA A 144 -23.22 -1.34 -14.43
CA ALA A 144 -23.13 -1.87 -13.07
C ALA A 144 -24.00 -3.13 -12.86
N ILE A 145 -25.27 -3.07 -13.26
CA ILE A 145 -26.22 -4.20 -13.17
C ILE A 145 -25.68 -5.45 -13.87
N LYS A 146 -25.13 -5.32 -15.08
CA LYS A 146 -24.56 -6.46 -15.83
C LYS A 146 -23.43 -7.12 -15.06
N ILE A 147 -22.57 -6.32 -14.42
CA ILE A 147 -21.45 -6.84 -13.64
C ILE A 147 -21.95 -7.51 -12.36
N TYR A 148 -22.87 -6.88 -11.61
CA TYR A 148 -23.45 -7.48 -10.40
C TYR A 148 -24.12 -8.82 -10.71
N GLN A 149 -24.92 -8.90 -11.78
CA GLN A 149 -25.53 -10.16 -12.24
C GLN A 149 -24.48 -11.24 -12.55
N SER A 150 -23.37 -10.85 -13.18
CA SER A 150 -22.30 -11.81 -13.46
C SER A 150 -21.67 -12.35 -12.18
N LEU A 151 -21.53 -11.52 -11.14
CA LEU A 151 -20.97 -11.92 -9.85
C LEU A 151 -21.94 -12.78 -9.04
N THR A 152 -23.25 -12.54 -9.14
CA THR A 152 -24.26 -13.37 -8.46
C THR A 152 -24.45 -14.73 -9.12
N ASN A 153 -24.37 -14.79 -10.47
CA ASN A 153 -24.63 -16.02 -11.23
C ASN A 153 -23.39 -16.92 -11.36
N SER A 154 -22.20 -16.39 -11.13
CA SER A 154 -20.95 -17.17 -11.15
C SER A 154 -20.91 -18.08 -9.92
N THR A 155 -21.32 -19.34 -10.07
CA THR A 155 -21.11 -20.39 -9.07
C THR A 155 -20.04 -21.38 -9.54
N PRO A 156 -19.05 -21.72 -8.69
CA PRO A 156 -18.81 -21.19 -7.34
C PRO A 156 -17.89 -19.97 -7.42
N SER A 157 -18.41 -18.73 -7.33
CA SER A 157 -17.55 -17.57 -7.06
C SER A 157 -16.81 -17.83 -5.75
N LYS A 158 -15.50 -17.58 -5.76
CA LYS A 158 -14.59 -17.93 -4.68
C LYS A 158 -14.92 -17.23 -3.35
N SER A 159 -15.76 -16.18 -3.39
CA SER A 159 -16.16 -15.41 -2.22
C SER A 159 -17.68 -15.27 -2.10
N LYS A 160 -18.27 -16.03 -1.18
CA LYS A 160 -19.70 -15.90 -0.83
C LYS A 160 -20.07 -14.49 -0.35
N THR A 161 -19.14 -13.80 0.32
CA THR A 161 -19.33 -12.41 0.75
C THR A 161 -19.50 -11.46 -0.44
N ILE A 162 -18.72 -11.65 -1.52
CA ILE A 162 -18.86 -10.85 -2.74
C ILE A 162 -20.20 -11.12 -3.41
N GLN A 163 -20.63 -12.39 -3.48
CA GLN A 163 -21.96 -12.72 -4.02
C GLN A 163 -23.06 -12.01 -3.24
N VAL A 164 -23.05 -12.08 -1.91
CA VAL A 164 -24.06 -11.41 -1.07
C VAL A 164 -24.08 -9.90 -1.29
N ARG A 165 -22.90 -9.26 -1.34
CA ARG A 165 -22.78 -7.82 -1.63
C ARG A 165 -23.29 -7.47 -3.02
N ALA A 166 -22.91 -8.25 -4.03
CA ALA A 166 -23.36 -8.06 -5.41
C ALA A 166 -24.88 -8.23 -5.53
N THR A 167 -25.48 -9.18 -4.83
CA THR A 167 -26.94 -9.35 -4.79
C THR A 167 -27.63 -8.12 -4.20
N ALA A 168 -27.14 -7.63 -3.05
CA ALA A 168 -27.72 -6.44 -2.41
C ALA A 168 -27.60 -5.20 -3.30
N LEU A 169 -26.45 -5.00 -3.94
CA LEU A 169 -26.22 -3.89 -4.87
C LEU A 169 -27.04 -4.04 -6.16
N LEU A 170 -27.22 -5.27 -6.66
CA LEU A 170 -28.08 -5.53 -7.81
C LEU A 170 -29.54 -5.17 -7.52
N GLU A 171 -30.05 -5.56 -6.36
CA GLU A 171 -31.41 -5.22 -5.92
C GLU A 171 -31.57 -3.70 -5.75
N ALA A 172 -30.59 -3.04 -5.15
CA ALA A 172 -30.56 -1.58 -5.02
C ALA A 172 -30.52 -0.87 -6.39
N ALA A 173 -29.69 -1.31 -7.32
CA ALA A 173 -29.57 -0.70 -8.66
C ALA A 173 -30.81 -0.92 -9.55
N GLN A 174 -31.56 -2.01 -9.31
CA GLN A 174 -32.80 -2.31 -10.05
C GLN A 174 -34.02 -1.58 -9.48
N THR A 175 -33.98 -1.25 -8.19
CA THR A 175 -35.01 -0.43 -7.58
C THR A 175 -34.70 1.04 -7.91
N ASN A 176 -35.72 1.82 -8.31
CA ASN A 176 -35.55 3.27 -8.42
C ASN A 176 -35.43 3.83 -7.00
N LEU A 177 -34.22 3.80 -6.44
CA LEU A 177 -33.87 4.44 -5.19
C LEU A 177 -33.43 5.86 -5.51
N ASP A 178 -33.99 6.83 -4.78
CA ASP A 178 -33.52 8.21 -4.85
C ASP A 178 -32.00 8.25 -4.57
N PRO A 179 -31.25 9.14 -5.25
CA PRO A 179 -29.80 9.18 -5.13
C PRO A 179 -29.38 9.30 -3.66
N LEU A 180 -28.40 8.48 -3.25
CA LEU A 180 -27.83 8.58 -1.90
C LEU A 180 -27.38 10.04 -1.68
N PRO A 181 -27.69 10.64 -0.52
CA PRO A 181 -27.17 11.96 -0.20
C PRO A 181 -25.65 11.90 -0.30
N SER A 182 -25.05 12.91 -0.96
CA SER A 182 -23.60 13.06 -1.04
C SER A 182 -22.99 12.77 0.33
N ARG A 183 -21.87 12.03 0.34
CA ARG A 183 -21.11 11.78 1.57
C ARG A 183 -21.04 13.09 2.36
N PRO A 184 -21.46 13.13 3.63
CA PRO A 184 -21.41 14.37 4.39
C PRO A 184 -19.98 14.92 4.29
N GLU A 185 -19.85 16.18 3.85
CA GLU A 185 -18.58 16.88 3.93
C GLU A 185 -18.01 16.64 5.33
N SER A 186 -16.70 16.36 5.41
CA SER A 186 -16.01 16.25 6.69
C SER A 186 -16.42 17.46 7.51
N VAL A 187 -17.22 17.23 8.56
CA VAL A 187 -17.55 18.28 9.53
C VAL A 187 -16.20 18.82 9.96
N VAL A 188 -15.93 20.08 9.63
CA VAL A 188 -14.81 20.81 10.21
C VAL A 188 -15.15 20.84 11.69
N GLU A 189 -14.55 19.92 12.44
CA GLU A 189 -14.66 19.89 13.88
C GLU A 189 -14.20 21.28 14.35
N PRO A 190 -15.05 22.03 15.08
CA PRO A 190 -14.65 23.34 15.55
C PRO A 190 -13.37 23.15 16.34
N GLU A 191 -12.33 23.89 15.95
CA GLU A 191 -11.02 23.92 16.58
C GLU A 191 -11.24 23.93 18.10
N VAL A 192 -11.02 22.77 18.74
CA VAL A 192 -11.12 22.65 20.18
C VAL A 192 -10.03 23.57 20.70
N ALA A 193 -10.46 24.74 21.18
CA ALA A 193 -9.61 25.73 21.80
C ALA A 193 -8.65 25.00 22.74
N THR A 194 -7.37 25.06 22.38
CA THR A 194 -6.30 24.49 23.19
C THR A 194 -6.47 25.07 24.59
N PRO A 195 -6.56 24.25 25.65
CA PRO A 195 -6.55 24.79 27.00
C PRO A 195 -5.21 25.47 27.18
N GLU A 196 -5.26 26.79 27.32
CA GLU A 196 -4.11 27.65 27.57
C GLU A 196 -3.40 27.14 28.83
N VAL A 197 -2.25 26.50 28.64
CA VAL A 197 -1.38 26.10 29.74
C VAL A 197 -0.89 27.39 30.40
N PRO A 198 -1.14 27.64 31.69
CA PRO A 198 -0.71 28.88 32.33
C PRO A 198 0.81 28.93 32.38
N ILE A 199 1.40 29.90 31.68
CA ILE A 199 2.82 30.24 31.75
C ILE A 199 3.05 30.89 33.12
N PRO A 200 3.88 30.33 34.03
CA PRO A 200 4.19 30.99 35.29
C PRO A 200 5.24 32.06 35.03
N GLY A 201 4.81 33.30 34.83
CA GLY A 201 5.74 34.42 34.80
C GLY A 201 5.27 35.60 33.95
N ALA A 202 4.27 36.34 34.41
CA ALA A 202 4.14 37.76 34.10
C ALA A 202 3.22 38.44 35.13
N ALA A 203 3.82 39.39 35.85
CA ALA A 203 3.24 40.58 36.45
C ALA A 203 1.85 40.50 37.10
N VAL A 204 1.87 40.54 38.43
CA VAL A 204 0.78 41.10 39.23
C VAL A 204 0.64 42.58 38.84
N GLU A 205 -0.44 42.93 38.17
CA GLU A 205 -0.88 44.33 38.07
C GLU A 205 -2.22 44.48 38.81
N VAL A 206 -2.18 45.35 39.81
CA VAL A 206 -3.22 45.65 40.79
C VAL A 206 -4.33 46.48 40.11
N PRO A 207 -5.62 46.30 40.43
CA PRO A 207 -6.68 47.08 39.82
C PRO A 207 -6.75 48.48 40.46
N GLU A 208 -6.69 49.54 39.66
CA GLU A 208 -7.06 50.89 40.11
C GLU A 208 -8.52 51.23 39.78
N PRO A 209 -9.31 51.71 40.75
CA PRO A 209 -10.68 52.14 40.55
C PRO A 209 -10.81 53.64 40.22
N SER A 210 -11.88 53.95 39.49
CA SER A 210 -12.53 55.25 39.27
C SER A 210 -12.31 56.34 40.33
N GLY A 211 -12.05 57.57 39.86
CA GLY A 211 -12.78 58.76 40.31
C GLY A 211 -12.04 59.80 41.17
N GLU A 212 -12.02 61.02 40.64
CA GLU A 212 -11.95 62.34 41.30
C GLU A 212 -10.60 62.97 41.73
N ALA A 213 -10.49 64.27 41.39
CA ALA A 213 -9.32 65.16 41.31
C ALA A 213 -8.98 65.86 42.66
N PRO A 214 -8.17 66.97 42.76
CA PRO A 214 -7.19 67.68 41.89
C PRO A 214 -5.89 68.03 42.70
N PRO A 215 -5.16 69.17 42.54
CA PRO A 215 -4.49 69.81 41.40
C PRO A 215 -2.93 69.86 41.53
N ALA A 216 -2.24 70.28 40.46
CA ALA A 216 -0.80 70.58 40.40
C ALA A 216 -0.35 71.67 41.42
N PRO A 217 0.92 71.71 41.86
CA PRO A 217 1.91 72.56 41.16
C PRO A 217 3.42 72.18 41.25
N VAL A 218 4.12 72.56 40.18
CA VAL A 218 5.46 73.20 40.10
C VAL A 218 6.71 72.43 40.59
N VAL A 219 7.52 72.06 39.60
CA VAL A 219 8.97 71.82 39.74
C VAL A 219 9.70 73.15 39.48
N PRO A 220 10.73 73.51 40.27
CA PRO A 220 11.78 74.39 39.80
C PRO A 220 12.99 73.58 39.32
N ASP A 221 13.33 73.79 38.05
CA ASP A 221 14.67 73.61 37.48
C ASP A 221 15.72 74.39 38.27
N ASP A 222 16.90 73.81 38.47
CA ASP A 222 18.14 74.59 38.39
C ASP A 222 19.37 73.68 38.21
N LYS A 223 19.97 73.84 37.02
CA LYS A 223 21.39 73.78 36.65
C LYS A 223 22.16 72.45 36.62
#